data_AF-A0A8T4EKG5-F1
#
_entry.id   AF-A0A8T4EKG5-F1
#
_cell.length_a   1.000
_cell.length_b   1.000
_cell.length_c   1.000
_cell.angle_alpha   90.00
_cell.angle_beta   90.00
_cell.angle_gamma   90.00
#
_symmetry.space_group_name_H-M   'P 1'
#
loop_
_entity.id
_entity.type
_entity.pdbx_description
1 polymer ?
#
loop_
_entity_poly.entity_id
_entity_poly.type
_entity_poly.pdbx_seq_one_letter_code
_entity_poly.pdbx_strand_id
1 'polypeptide(L)'
;MDSKRIAIIVIILIVSAGTIAAIYLFRPSNVIPITAEDTPSTYNGVAFISEVYYSDSIENEFVEMYIPSTYTEDSLPEWFITTFDDESLIRLPSILGIDGEDYIAVYTGTGTSDLDASDGKAEIYIGLNDSILAPTGDEIGLFDSNGSVIDFMRYSGGNGDDLFDDWPSSDDGPSSTSGSISLFGYDTGDSTNWGESIDTPGMPNIISYTTDSDYVFEVQSGLNAPYIDVGIDDEINDKDEAIEVSDEGGGVPLDTMLAIIDHLEFSLEYYLGKGFTRGPKTAANNTIKVVVVNGTSTETVGKASTSGTITIKVGTIESDTDLKYVCEHELMHLFQYQTEKEGNDTVDHCPVANKWWIEGQATYWGIESTKANFNLTNKEIQDEFDRVGDHNWYDDYLDLNRSIFIGWGKSYSDYVGSYLFMKFISEKYGEAKLKEVFDKAKDNLNNNSKDVSPEDAIAEVLGKTWEQILAEFYAWMMTDAITQNGVPERKGHVNVTYTNNSVSDEIKVGPYASGVERIKVNGTKPFSINFKLPQGGKWKITIIYVYEDGSRKQAFNTPFSIIDT
;
A
#
# COMPACT_ATOMS: atom_id res chain seq x y z
N MET A 1 31.55 48.15 -44.62
CA MET A 1 30.81 46.88 -44.46
C MET A 1 30.65 46.28 -45.84
N ASP A 2 31.14 45.06 -46.06
CA ASP A 2 31.16 44.40 -47.37
C ASP A 2 29.72 44.22 -47.91
N SER A 3 29.48 44.54 -49.19
CA SER A 3 28.15 44.56 -49.81
C SER A 3 27.42 43.22 -49.70
N LYS A 4 28.17 42.12 -49.57
CA LYS A 4 27.63 40.77 -49.30
C LYS A 4 27.06 40.62 -47.88
N ARG A 5 27.65 41.25 -46.87
CA ARG A 5 27.15 41.19 -45.48
C ARG A 5 25.88 42.02 -45.28
N ILE A 6 25.74 43.14 -45.98
CA ILE A 6 24.50 43.94 -45.97
C ILE A 6 23.35 43.15 -46.61
N ALA A 7 23.60 42.48 -47.74
CA ALA A 7 22.58 41.67 -48.41
C ALA A 7 22.11 40.50 -47.54
N ILE A 8 23.01 39.83 -46.82
CA ILE A 8 22.65 38.73 -45.91
C ILE A 8 21.82 39.24 -44.72
N ILE A 9 22.20 40.36 -44.11
CA ILE A 9 21.44 40.94 -42.98
C ILE A 9 20.04 41.40 -43.44
N VAL A 10 19.93 41.98 -44.64
CA VAL A 10 18.64 42.40 -45.21
C VAL A 10 17.77 41.20 -45.57
N ILE A 11 18.34 40.11 -46.09
CA ILE A 11 17.59 38.87 -46.36
C ILE A 11 17.12 38.22 -45.06
N ILE A 12 17.97 38.18 -44.02
CA ILE A 12 17.56 37.68 -42.70
C ILE A 12 16.43 38.54 -42.14
N LEU A 13 16.54 39.88 -42.18
CA LEU A 13 15.47 40.77 -41.71
C LEU A 13 14.16 40.64 -42.52
N ILE A 14 14.24 40.42 -43.83
CA ILE A 14 13.05 40.20 -44.68
C ILE A 14 12.42 38.84 -44.42
N VAL A 15 13.22 37.79 -44.16
CA VAL A 15 12.72 36.46 -43.80
C VAL A 15 12.12 36.49 -42.39
N SER A 16 12.78 37.12 -41.40
CA SER A 16 12.27 37.28 -40.04
C SER A 16 10.99 38.12 -39.99
N ALA A 17 10.94 39.24 -40.72
CA ALA A 17 9.73 40.06 -40.82
C ALA A 17 8.63 39.35 -41.62
N GLY A 18 8.99 38.53 -42.60
CA GLY A 18 8.08 37.69 -43.37
C GLY A 18 7.45 36.56 -42.54
N THR A 19 8.22 35.92 -41.65
CA THR A 19 7.72 34.87 -40.76
C THR A 19 6.81 35.45 -39.67
N ILE A 20 7.17 36.59 -39.07
CA ILE A 20 6.33 37.27 -38.07
C ILE A 20 5.04 37.83 -38.70
N ALA A 21 5.14 38.40 -39.92
CA ALA A 21 3.96 38.86 -40.65
C ALA A 21 3.06 37.70 -41.12
N ALA A 22 3.62 36.54 -41.47
CA ALA A 22 2.85 35.35 -41.81
C ALA A 22 2.11 34.78 -40.58
N ILE A 23 2.72 34.79 -39.39
CA ILE A 23 2.05 34.39 -38.13
C ILE A 23 0.87 35.33 -37.81
N TYR A 24 1.00 36.64 -38.08
CA TYR A 24 -0.09 37.61 -37.88
C TYR A 24 -1.15 37.60 -39.02
N LEU A 25 -0.77 37.33 -40.27
CA LEU A 25 -1.68 37.30 -41.44
C LEU A 25 -2.37 35.95 -41.64
N PHE A 26 -1.84 34.86 -41.10
CA PHE A 26 -2.45 33.53 -41.08
C PHE A 26 -3.04 33.16 -39.71
N ARG A 27 -3.28 34.13 -38.81
CA ARG A 27 -4.36 33.95 -37.82
C ARG A 27 -5.64 33.70 -38.62
N PRO A 28 -6.27 32.52 -38.53
CA PRO A 28 -7.51 32.28 -39.24
C PRO A 28 -8.52 33.26 -38.68
N SER A 29 -8.85 34.29 -39.45
CA SER A 29 -9.90 35.28 -39.14
C SER A 29 -11.29 34.74 -39.50
N ASN A 30 -11.41 33.40 -39.51
CA ASN A 30 -12.65 32.63 -39.60
C ASN A 30 -12.78 31.74 -38.35
N VAL A 31 -12.42 32.25 -37.17
CA VAL A 31 -12.89 31.66 -35.91
C VAL A 31 -14.38 31.96 -35.87
N ILE A 32 -15.21 30.95 -36.17
CA ILE A 32 -16.57 30.95 -35.62
C ILE A 32 -16.35 31.12 -34.12
N PRO A 33 -16.90 32.16 -33.46
CA PRO A 33 -16.81 32.25 -32.02
C PRO A 33 -17.42 30.96 -31.47
N ILE A 34 -16.56 30.09 -30.93
CA ILE A 34 -16.99 28.91 -30.22
C ILE A 34 -17.60 29.45 -28.93
N THR A 35 -18.81 29.02 -28.63
CA THR A 35 -19.48 29.32 -27.37
C THR A 35 -19.38 28.09 -26.50
N ALA A 36 -19.12 28.26 -25.20
CA ALA A 36 -19.25 27.18 -24.23
C ALA A 36 -20.70 26.68 -24.24
N GLU A 37 -20.87 25.38 -24.43
CA GLU A 37 -22.15 24.69 -24.41
C GLU A 37 -22.11 23.58 -23.36
N ASP A 38 -23.15 23.52 -22.53
CA ASP A 38 -23.37 22.45 -21.54
C ASP A 38 -23.92 21.18 -22.21
N THR A 39 -23.22 20.76 -23.26
CA THR A 39 -23.46 19.50 -23.96
C THR A 39 -22.21 18.66 -23.78
N PRO A 40 -22.30 17.45 -23.19
CA PRO A 40 -21.14 16.60 -23.00
C PRO A 40 -20.43 16.29 -24.32
N SER A 41 -19.11 16.48 -24.33
CA SER A 41 -18.22 16.09 -25.41
C SER A 41 -18.08 14.57 -25.48
N THR A 42 -17.61 14.05 -26.62
CA THR A 42 -17.15 12.66 -26.72
C THR A 42 -15.90 12.39 -25.88
N TYR A 43 -15.23 13.45 -25.38
CA TYR A 43 -14.08 13.35 -24.49
C TYR A 43 -14.44 13.36 -23.00
N ASN A 44 -15.70 13.59 -22.65
CA ASN A 44 -16.17 13.50 -21.25
C ASN A 44 -15.99 12.06 -20.73
N GLY A 45 -15.41 11.92 -19.54
CA GLY A 45 -15.05 10.62 -18.97
C GLY A 45 -13.75 10.00 -19.54
N VAL A 46 -13.07 10.67 -20.48
CA VAL A 46 -11.78 10.22 -21.05
C VAL A 46 -10.72 11.33 -21.07
N ALA A 47 -10.94 12.41 -20.33
CA ALA A 47 -9.99 13.44 -19.91
C ALA A 47 -10.63 14.20 -18.75
N PHE A 48 -9.83 14.54 -17.74
CA PHE A 48 -10.32 15.22 -16.54
C PHE A 48 -9.34 16.33 -16.14
N ILE A 49 -9.84 17.40 -15.54
CA ILE A 49 -9.03 18.31 -14.74
C ILE A 49 -8.53 17.49 -13.54
N SER A 50 -7.23 17.52 -13.26
CA SER A 50 -6.60 16.69 -12.23
C SER A 50 -6.03 17.50 -11.07
N GLU A 51 -5.56 18.72 -11.33
CA GLU A 51 -4.92 19.57 -10.35
C GLU A 51 -5.08 21.04 -10.72
N VAL A 52 -5.30 21.89 -9.74
CA VAL A 52 -5.44 23.34 -9.89
C VAL A 52 -4.60 24.04 -8.84
N TYR A 53 -3.74 24.96 -9.27
CA TYR A 53 -2.92 25.76 -8.38
C TYR A 53 -3.07 27.26 -8.69
N TYR A 54 -3.81 27.96 -7.83
CA TYR A 54 -3.95 29.43 -7.83
C TYR A 54 -2.84 30.06 -6.99
N SER A 55 -1.71 30.37 -7.62
CA SER A 55 -0.54 30.94 -6.96
C SER A 55 -0.58 32.47 -6.90
N ASP A 56 0.10 33.06 -5.90
CA ASP A 56 0.42 34.51 -5.89
C ASP A 56 1.32 34.94 -7.08
N SER A 57 1.90 33.97 -7.80
CA SER A 57 2.76 34.17 -8.97
C SER A 57 2.17 33.49 -10.20
N ILE A 58 1.80 34.28 -11.20
CA ILE A 58 1.30 33.81 -12.51
C ILE A 58 2.22 32.79 -13.19
N GLU A 59 3.53 32.86 -12.95
CA GLU A 59 4.49 31.91 -13.54
C GLU A 59 4.38 30.49 -12.97
N ASN A 60 3.73 30.33 -11.81
CA ASN A 60 3.50 29.05 -11.17
C ASN A 60 2.02 28.65 -11.19
N GLU A 61 1.11 29.53 -11.62
CA GLU A 61 -0.31 29.23 -11.67
C GLU A 61 -0.59 28.25 -12.82
N PHE A 62 -1.29 27.14 -12.52
CA PHE A 62 -1.60 26.12 -13.52
C PHE A 62 -2.93 25.43 -13.29
N VAL A 63 -3.46 24.88 -14.38
CA VAL A 63 -4.50 23.84 -14.40
C VAL A 63 -3.90 22.63 -15.09
N GLU A 64 -4.02 21.46 -14.48
CA GLU A 64 -3.55 20.21 -15.04
C GLU A 64 -4.73 19.36 -15.51
N MET A 65 -4.51 18.63 -16.60
CA MET A 65 -5.43 17.62 -17.11
C MET A 65 -4.79 16.24 -17.02
N TYR A 66 -5.56 15.24 -16.61
CA TYR A 66 -5.20 13.83 -16.68
C TYR A 66 -5.93 13.14 -17.84
N ILE A 67 -5.16 12.39 -18.64
CA ILE A 67 -5.66 11.57 -19.73
C ILE A 67 -5.60 10.11 -19.29
N PRO A 68 -6.73 9.39 -19.07
CA PRO A 68 -6.72 8.01 -18.60
C PRO A 68 -6.25 7.01 -19.67
N SER A 69 -5.82 5.82 -19.23
CA SER A 69 -5.45 4.67 -20.09
C SER A 69 -6.56 4.17 -21.04
N THR A 70 -7.80 4.61 -20.83
CA THR A 70 -8.91 4.34 -21.77
C THR A 70 -8.85 5.19 -23.05
N TYR A 71 -8.04 6.25 -23.07
CA TYR A 71 -7.80 7.06 -24.26
C TYR A 71 -6.86 6.32 -25.21
N THR A 72 -7.21 6.23 -26.50
CA THR A 72 -6.51 5.36 -27.46
C THR A 72 -5.93 6.10 -28.67
N GLU A 73 -5.97 7.43 -28.69
CA GLU A 73 -5.44 8.22 -29.79
C GLU A 73 -4.05 8.76 -29.44
N ASP A 74 -3.14 8.85 -30.41
CA ASP A 74 -1.74 9.27 -30.18
C ASP A 74 -1.57 10.81 -30.00
N SER A 75 -2.67 11.56 -29.94
CA SER A 75 -2.63 13.03 -29.88
C SER A 75 -3.91 13.64 -29.32
N LEU A 76 -3.79 14.71 -28.53
CA LEU A 76 -4.92 15.56 -28.16
C LEU A 76 -5.19 16.61 -29.24
N PRO A 77 -6.45 16.76 -29.70
CA PRO A 77 -6.82 17.80 -30.65
C PRO A 77 -6.81 19.19 -29.99
N GLU A 78 -7.13 20.24 -30.75
CA GLU A 78 -7.29 21.58 -30.18
C GLU A 78 -8.49 21.61 -29.20
N TRP A 79 -8.19 21.79 -27.92
CA TRP A 79 -9.16 22.02 -26.83
C TRP A 79 -9.12 23.47 -26.36
N PHE A 80 -10.03 23.82 -25.46
CA PHE A 80 -10.17 25.15 -24.90
C PHE A 80 -10.32 25.09 -23.39
N ILE A 81 -9.70 26.04 -22.70
CA ILE A 81 -9.87 26.26 -21.26
C ILE A 81 -10.43 27.66 -21.02
N THR A 82 -11.21 27.84 -19.96
CA THR A 82 -11.67 29.15 -19.48
C THR A 82 -11.99 29.07 -18.00
N THR A 83 -11.93 30.22 -17.34
CA THR A 83 -12.46 30.45 -16.01
C THR A 83 -13.74 31.29 -16.03
N PHE A 84 -14.32 31.47 -17.22
CA PHE A 84 -15.56 32.20 -17.50
C PHE A 84 -15.53 33.70 -17.17
N ASP A 85 -14.33 34.20 -16.90
CA ASP A 85 -13.98 35.59 -16.67
C ASP A 85 -13.79 36.36 -18.02
N ASP A 86 -12.94 37.39 -18.04
CA ASP A 86 -12.70 38.26 -19.20
C ASP A 86 -11.86 37.59 -20.32
N GLU A 87 -11.24 36.43 -20.08
CA GLU A 87 -10.26 35.79 -20.96
C GLU A 87 -10.86 35.09 -22.20
N SER A 88 -12.19 34.87 -22.22
CA SER A 88 -12.88 34.04 -23.23
C SER A 88 -12.28 32.63 -23.35
N LEU A 89 -12.83 31.76 -24.21
CA LEU A 89 -12.23 30.44 -24.45
C LEU A 89 -10.79 30.54 -24.96
N ILE A 90 -9.82 30.16 -24.12
CA ILE A 90 -8.39 30.11 -24.44
C ILE A 90 -8.11 28.81 -25.19
N ARG A 91 -7.63 28.93 -26.43
CA ARG A 91 -7.26 27.78 -27.26
C ARG A 91 -5.95 27.16 -26.79
N LEU A 92 -5.95 25.86 -26.54
CA LEU A 92 -4.77 25.05 -26.28
C LEU A 92 -4.18 24.48 -27.58
N PRO A 93 -2.84 24.37 -27.69
CA PRO A 93 -2.20 23.68 -28.81
C PRO A 93 -2.49 22.17 -28.78
N SER A 94 -2.39 21.51 -29.94
CA SER A 94 -2.41 20.05 -29.99
C SER A 94 -1.14 19.45 -29.37
N ILE A 95 -1.29 18.31 -28.72
CA ILE A 95 -0.22 17.54 -28.06
C ILE A 95 -0.08 16.21 -28.77
N LEU A 96 1.16 15.76 -28.99
CA LEU A 96 1.47 14.47 -29.62
C LEU A 96 2.03 13.50 -28.58
N GLY A 97 2.12 12.22 -28.93
CA GLY A 97 2.80 11.22 -28.09
C GLY A 97 1.98 10.80 -26.88
N ILE A 98 0.67 10.99 -26.93
CA ILE A 98 -0.27 10.53 -25.90
C ILE A 98 -0.37 9.01 -25.99
N ASP A 99 -0.18 8.31 -24.88
CA ASP A 99 -0.43 6.86 -24.80
C ASP A 99 -1.35 6.46 -23.63
N GLY A 100 -1.93 7.47 -22.96
CA GLY A 100 -2.84 7.29 -21.84
C GLY A 100 -2.07 7.23 -20.52
N GLU A 101 -2.76 7.60 -19.45
CA GLU A 101 -2.15 7.91 -18.14
C GLU A 101 -1.22 9.14 -18.15
N ASP A 102 -1.44 10.06 -19.09
CA ASP A 102 -0.63 11.28 -19.29
C ASP A 102 -1.13 12.47 -18.44
N TYR A 103 -0.20 13.32 -17.99
CA TYR A 103 -0.47 14.57 -17.27
C TYR A 103 -0.10 15.80 -18.07
N ILE A 104 -1.05 16.70 -18.29
CA ILE A 104 -0.87 17.89 -19.12
C ILE A 104 -1.06 19.15 -18.29
N ALA A 105 0.03 19.79 -17.90
CA ALA A 105 0.00 21.03 -17.12
C ALA A 105 -0.12 22.26 -18.03
N VAL A 106 -1.14 23.09 -17.80
CA VAL A 106 -1.36 24.36 -18.51
C VAL A 106 -1.05 25.52 -17.57
N TYR A 107 0.13 26.10 -17.75
CA TYR A 107 0.60 27.27 -17.01
C TYR A 107 0.07 28.57 -17.62
N THR A 108 -0.41 29.47 -16.78
CA THR A 108 -1.00 30.75 -17.22
C THR A 108 0.07 31.76 -17.64
N GLY A 109 1.23 31.73 -16.99
CA GLY A 109 2.39 32.58 -17.27
C GLY A 109 3.14 32.27 -18.56
N THR A 110 4.40 32.72 -18.62
CA THR A 110 5.26 32.62 -19.80
C THR A 110 6.29 31.50 -19.65
N GLY A 111 6.49 30.71 -20.71
CA GLY A 111 7.49 29.66 -20.69
C GLY A 111 7.73 29.05 -22.07
N THR A 112 8.33 27.86 -22.09
CA THR A 112 8.54 27.09 -23.32
C THR A 112 7.68 25.85 -23.24
N SER A 113 6.67 25.77 -24.09
CA SER A 113 5.79 24.61 -24.10
C SER A 113 6.50 23.36 -24.59
N ASP A 114 6.25 22.26 -23.88
CA ASP A 114 6.46 20.91 -24.34
C ASP A 114 5.14 20.37 -24.89
N LEU A 115 5.14 19.90 -26.13
CA LEU A 115 3.94 19.44 -26.85
C LEU A 115 4.03 17.96 -27.22
N ASP A 116 4.93 17.23 -26.56
CA ASP A 116 5.17 15.79 -26.74
C ASP A 116 5.06 15.09 -25.39
N ALA A 117 3.99 14.32 -25.20
CA ALA A 117 3.70 13.59 -23.97
C ALA A 117 4.32 12.19 -23.93
N SER A 118 5.25 11.85 -24.85
CA SER A 118 5.85 10.51 -24.92
C SER A 118 6.58 10.05 -23.64
N ASP A 119 6.79 10.93 -22.66
CA ASP A 119 7.35 10.62 -21.34
C ASP A 119 6.31 10.62 -20.20
N GLY A 120 5.02 10.61 -20.53
CA GLY A 120 3.90 10.61 -19.60
C GLY A 120 3.37 12.00 -19.24
N LYS A 121 3.93 13.08 -19.82
CA LYS A 121 3.55 14.46 -19.47
C LYS A 121 3.81 15.51 -20.54
N ALA A 122 3.08 16.62 -20.50
CA ALA A 122 3.36 17.80 -21.33
C ALA A 122 3.09 19.11 -20.57
N GLU A 123 3.73 20.20 -21.01
CA GLU A 123 3.58 21.52 -20.39
C GLU A 123 3.18 22.57 -21.43
N ILE A 124 2.07 23.26 -21.24
CA ILE A 124 1.60 24.36 -22.09
C ILE A 124 1.77 25.68 -21.32
N TYR A 125 2.27 26.72 -22.00
CA TYR A 125 2.36 28.06 -21.43
C TYR A 125 1.55 29.01 -22.31
N ILE A 126 0.45 29.55 -21.78
CA ILE A 126 -0.47 30.38 -22.57
C ILE A 126 -0.05 31.85 -22.65
N GLY A 127 0.89 32.29 -21.81
CA GLY A 127 1.57 33.59 -21.93
C GLY A 127 0.69 34.79 -21.60
N LEU A 128 -0.20 34.64 -20.62
CA LEU A 128 -0.98 35.75 -20.07
C LEU A 128 -0.10 36.66 -19.20
N ASN A 129 -0.58 37.88 -18.97
CA ASN A 129 0.12 38.86 -18.11
C ASN A 129 -0.52 39.02 -16.74
N ASP A 130 -1.74 38.50 -16.57
CA ASP A 130 -2.52 38.55 -15.34
C ASP A 130 -3.03 37.13 -15.05
N SER A 131 -3.12 36.78 -13.76
CA SER A 131 -3.64 35.50 -13.28
C SER A 131 -5.13 35.36 -13.64
N ILE A 132 -5.55 34.13 -13.94
CA ILE A 132 -6.94 33.81 -14.28
C ILE A 132 -7.60 32.89 -13.26
N LEU A 133 -6.85 32.41 -12.25
CA LEU A 133 -7.40 31.57 -11.17
C LEU A 133 -7.54 32.39 -9.90
N ALA A 134 -8.78 32.75 -9.53
CA ALA A 134 -9.04 33.57 -8.35
C ALA A 134 -8.85 32.79 -7.03
N PRO A 135 -7.95 33.23 -6.11
CA PRO A 135 -7.77 32.55 -4.81
C PRO A 135 -9.01 32.57 -3.89
N THR A 136 -10.02 33.39 -4.22
CA THR A 136 -11.28 33.46 -3.49
C THR A 136 -12.34 32.48 -3.97
N GLY A 137 -12.06 31.72 -5.03
CA GLY A 137 -12.99 30.80 -5.68
C GLY A 137 -13.27 31.20 -7.12
N ASP A 138 -13.41 30.18 -7.97
CA ASP A 138 -13.56 30.29 -9.41
C ASP A 138 -14.18 29.01 -10.00
N GLU A 139 -14.52 29.07 -11.28
CA GLU A 139 -14.99 27.96 -12.10
C GLU A 139 -13.94 27.67 -13.18
N ILE A 140 -13.75 26.41 -13.57
CA ILE A 140 -12.83 26.02 -14.64
C ILE A 140 -13.56 25.07 -15.56
N GLY A 141 -13.60 25.42 -16.85
CA GLY A 141 -14.21 24.60 -17.88
C GLY A 141 -13.19 24.18 -18.94
N LEU A 142 -13.20 22.90 -19.28
CA LEU A 142 -12.47 22.31 -20.39
C LEU A 142 -13.45 21.96 -21.51
N PHE A 143 -13.18 22.42 -22.74
CA PHE A 143 -14.10 22.30 -23.88
C PHE A 143 -13.41 21.76 -25.14
N ASP A 144 -14.18 21.04 -25.95
CA ASP A 144 -13.70 20.56 -27.25
C ASP A 144 -13.79 21.61 -28.36
N SER A 145 -13.35 21.25 -29.57
CA SER A 145 -13.38 22.13 -30.74
C SER A 145 -14.76 22.59 -31.22
N ASN A 146 -15.85 21.99 -30.73
CA ASN A 146 -17.22 22.40 -30.99
C ASN A 146 -17.80 23.27 -29.87
N GLY A 147 -17.10 23.42 -28.74
CA GLY A 147 -17.60 24.11 -27.55
C GLY A 147 -18.37 23.21 -26.59
N SER A 148 -18.38 21.89 -26.81
CA SER A 148 -18.97 20.92 -25.89
C SER A 148 -18.07 20.71 -24.68
N VAL A 149 -18.66 20.63 -23.48
CA VAL A 149 -17.92 20.43 -22.22
C VAL A 149 -17.23 19.06 -22.19
N ILE A 150 -15.93 19.06 -21.95
CA ILE A 150 -15.14 17.85 -21.68
C ILE A 150 -15.18 17.57 -20.19
N ASP A 151 -14.85 18.57 -19.39
CA ASP A 151 -14.85 18.50 -17.94
C ASP A 151 -15.04 19.88 -17.32
N PHE A 152 -15.50 19.92 -16.07
CA PHE A 152 -15.77 21.14 -15.33
C PHE A 152 -15.52 20.95 -13.84
N MET A 153 -14.92 21.94 -13.20
CA MET A 153 -14.87 22.01 -11.75
C MET A 153 -15.12 23.42 -11.23
N ARG A 154 -15.72 23.50 -10.05
CA ARG A 154 -15.83 24.73 -9.24
C ARG A 154 -14.97 24.57 -8.00
N TYR A 155 -14.38 25.65 -7.49
CA TYR A 155 -13.67 25.62 -6.21
C TYR A 155 -13.95 26.85 -5.36
N SER A 156 -13.87 26.69 -4.04
CA SER A 156 -14.02 27.74 -3.02
C SER A 156 -15.28 28.61 -3.18
N GLY A 157 -16.37 28.02 -3.67
CA GLY A 157 -17.65 28.69 -3.88
C GLY A 157 -17.76 29.43 -5.22
N GLY A 158 -16.78 29.31 -6.11
CA GLY A 158 -16.84 29.94 -7.42
C GLY A 158 -16.87 31.47 -7.37
N ASN A 159 -17.00 32.08 -8.54
CA ASN A 159 -17.08 33.54 -8.68
C ASN A 159 -18.51 34.02 -9.07
N GLY A 160 -19.43 33.09 -9.40
CA GLY A 160 -20.80 33.36 -9.80
C GLY A 160 -21.15 33.05 -11.27
N ASP A 161 -20.27 32.35 -11.98
CA ASP A 161 -20.46 31.92 -13.36
C ASP A 161 -21.43 30.73 -13.51
N ASP A 162 -21.81 30.45 -14.77
CA ASP A 162 -22.70 29.34 -15.10
C ASP A 162 -21.98 27.99 -14.83
N LEU A 163 -22.72 27.05 -14.25
CA LEU A 163 -22.22 25.69 -14.00
C LEU A 163 -22.39 24.80 -15.23
N PHE A 164 -21.47 23.86 -15.42
CA PHE A 164 -21.46 22.89 -16.51
C PHE A 164 -21.32 21.46 -15.97
N ASP A 165 -21.48 20.48 -16.86
CA ASP A 165 -21.29 19.03 -16.60
C ASP A 165 -22.12 18.51 -15.42
N ASP A 166 -23.33 19.02 -15.26
CA ASP A 166 -24.26 18.70 -14.18
C ASP A 166 -23.72 18.98 -12.75
N TRP A 167 -22.68 19.82 -12.59
CA TRP A 167 -22.11 20.16 -11.28
C TRP A 167 -23.18 20.70 -10.31
N PRO A 168 -23.33 20.13 -9.10
CA PRO A 168 -24.39 20.52 -8.19
C PRO A 168 -24.26 21.99 -7.74
N SER A 169 -25.30 22.80 -7.95
CA SER A 169 -25.34 24.18 -7.44
C SER A 169 -25.21 24.32 -5.91
N SER A 170 -25.44 23.24 -5.16
CA SER A 170 -25.25 23.19 -3.71
C SER A 170 -23.83 22.86 -3.28
N ASP A 171 -22.98 22.48 -4.23
CA ASP A 171 -21.60 22.12 -4.00
C ASP A 171 -20.69 23.29 -4.36
N ASP A 172 -20.06 23.85 -3.33
CA ASP A 172 -19.13 24.98 -3.45
C ASP A 172 -17.75 24.54 -3.96
N GLY A 173 -17.51 23.24 -4.10
CA GLY A 173 -16.23 22.72 -4.56
C GLY A 173 -15.16 22.65 -3.46
N PRO A 174 -14.03 22.01 -3.76
CA PRO A 174 -12.88 21.95 -2.88
C PRO A 174 -12.29 23.33 -2.59
N SER A 175 -11.49 23.43 -1.54
CA SER A 175 -10.68 24.61 -1.24
C SER A 175 -9.32 24.15 -0.72
N SER A 176 -8.27 24.90 -1.03
CA SER A 176 -6.94 24.67 -0.49
C SER A 176 -6.51 25.87 0.34
N THR A 177 -5.88 25.60 1.49
CA THR A 177 -5.25 26.64 2.31
C THR A 177 -3.75 26.77 2.04
N SER A 178 -3.15 25.71 1.50
CA SER A 178 -1.76 25.66 1.08
C SER A 178 -1.57 24.64 -0.05
N GLY A 179 -0.84 25.03 -1.09
CA GLY A 179 -0.61 24.15 -2.24
C GLY A 179 -1.77 24.15 -3.24
N SER A 180 -2.02 23.01 -3.87
CA SER A 180 -2.99 22.84 -4.94
C SER A 180 -4.28 22.18 -4.44
N ILE A 181 -5.27 22.16 -5.33
CA ILE A 181 -6.47 21.35 -5.23
C ILE A 181 -6.32 20.23 -6.27
N SER A 182 -6.43 18.98 -5.85
CA SER A 182 -6.24 17.83 -6.71
C SER A 182 -7.38 16.82 -6.64
N LEU A 183 -7.61 16.14 -7.76
CA LEU A 183 -8.53 15.03 -7.89
C LEU A 183 -7.87 13.72 -7.44
N PHE A 184 -8.55 12.99 -6.56
CA PHE A 184 -8.14 11.66 -6.11
C PHE A 184 -9.20 10.64 -6.52
N GLY A 185 -8.84 9.74 -7.43
CA GLY A 185 -9.79 8.79 -8.00
C GLY A 185 -10.20 9.19 -9.40
N TYR A 186 -11.51 9.26 -9.60
CA TYR A 186 -12.12 9.70 -10.84
C TYR A 186 -13.08 10.84 -10.54
N ASP A 187 -13.28 11.72 -11.52
CA ASP A 187 -14.27 12.78 -11.36
C ASP A 187 -15.68 12.20 -11.26
N THR A 188 -16.43 12.68 -10.28
CA THR A 188 -17.83 12.31 -10.01
C THR A 188 -18.81 13.41 -10.40
N GLY A 189 -18.34 14.50 -11.02
CA GLY A 189 -19.10 15.70 -11.32
C GLY A 189 -19.42 16.54 -10.08
N ASP A 190 -18.63 16.36 -9.00
CA ASP A 190 -18.77 17.07 -7.72
C ASP A 190 -17.45 17.07 -6.94
N SER A 191 -17.42 17.72 -5.78
CA SER A 191 -16.23 17.89 -4.95
C SER A 191 -15.82 16.65 -4.16
N THR A 192 -16.53 15.52 -4.27
CA THR A 192 -16.37 14.36 -3.36
C THR A 192 -14.94 13.82 -3.35
N ASN A 193 -14.32 13.79 -4.53
CA ASN A 193 -12.99 13.23 -4.75
C ASN A 193 -11.88 14.30 -4.81
N TRP A 194 -12.20 15.56 -4.55
CA TRP A 194 -11.25 16.66 -4.64
C TRP A 194 -10.75 17.10 -3.27
N GLY A 195 -9.43 17.26 -3.12
CA GLY A 195 -8.78 17.56 -1.84
C GLY A 195 -7.56 18.46 -1.97
N GLU A 196 -7.05 18.95 -0.84
CA GLU A 196 -5.80 19.71 -0.76
C GLU A 196 -4.59 18.78 -0.96
N SER A 197 -3.62 19.23 -1.73
CA SER A 197 -2.43 18.48 -2.16
C SER A 197 -1.21 19.38 -2.23
N ILE A 198 -0.02 18.76 -2.25
CA ILE A 198 1.19 19.47 -2.70
C ILE A 198 1.15 19.64 -4.22
N ASP A 199 1.88 20.63 -4.75
CA ASP A 199 1.96 20.89 -6.17
C ASP A 199 2.71 19.77 -6.92
N THR A 200 2.03 19.08 -7.84
CA THR A 200 2.55 17.90 -8.56
C THR A 200 2.45 17.98 -10.09
N PRO A 201 2.78 19.11 -10.75
CA PRO A 201 2.61 19.23 -12.19
C PRO A 201 3.42 18.18 -12.97
N GLY A 202 2.72 17.46 -13.85
CA GLY A 202 3.24 16.36 -14.65
C GLY A 202 3.46 15.06 -13.86
N MET A 203 2.86 14.93 -12.67
CA MET A 203 3.04 13.79 -11.76
C MET A 203 1.72 13.44 -11.06
N PRO A 204 1.63 12.23 -10.47
CA PRO A 204 0.42 11.85 -9.77
C PRO A 204 0.21 12.65 -8.47
N ASN A 205 -1.05 12.95 -8.16
CA ASN A 205 -1.46 13.76 -7.03
C ASN A 205 -1.04 13.18 -5.67
N ILE A 206 -0.56 14.03 -4.76
CA ILE A 206 -0.02 13.64 -3.45
C ILE A 206 -0.67 14.42 -2.31
N ILE A 207 -1.15 13.70 -1.29
CA ILE A 207 -1.48 14.26 0.02
C ILE A 207 -0.26 14.18 0.91
N SER A 208 0.16 15.32 1.47
CA SER A 208 1.23 15.38 2.46
C SER A 208 0.66 15.64 3.85
N TYR A 209 0.97 14.76 4.80
CA TYR A 209 0.53 14.87 6.19
C TYR A 209 1.71 14.74 7.15
N THR A 210 1.86 15.69 8.07
CA THR A 210 2.88 15.63 9.13
C THR A 210 2.24 15.12 10.41
N THR A 211 2.74 14.00 10.93
CA THR A 211 2.25 13.39 12.18
C THR A 211 2.72 14.13 13.41
N ASP A 212 2.06 13.88 14.55
CA ASP A 212 2.47 14.39 15.87
C ASP A 212 3.91 13.96 16.28
N SER A 213 4.42 12.89 15.67
CA SER A 213 5.77 12.36 15.89
C SER A 213 6.82 12.87 14.89
N ASP A 214 6.53 13.96 14.16
CA ASP A 214 7.41 14.60 13.17
C ASP A 214 7.82 13.67 11.99
N TYR A 215 6.98 12.70 11.66
CA TYR A 215 7.07 11.94 10.41
C TYR A 215 6.16 12.58 9.36
N VAL A 216 6.52 12.43 8.09
CA VAL A 216 5.69 12.90 6.97
C VAL A 216 5.19 11.69 6.19
N PHE A 217 3.88 11.56 6.03
CA PHE A 217 3.27 10.66 5.06
C PHE A 217 3.05 11.42 3.76
N GLU A 218 3.68 10.98 2.67
CA GLU A 218 3.38 11.41 1.31
C GLU A 218 2.56 10.31 0.64
N VAL A 219 1.24 10.47 0.61
CA VAL A 219 0.30 9.49 0.08
C VAL A 219 -0.08 9.88 -1.34
N GLN A 220 0.53 9.20 -2.30
CA GLN A 220 0.38 9.39 -3.73
C GLN A 220 -0.74 8.50 -4.26
N SER A 221 -1.68 9.10 -5.01
CA SER A 221 -2.63 8.34 -5.82
C SER A 221 -1.88 7.79 -7.04
N GLY A 222 -1.77 6.47 -7.16
CA GLY A 222 -0.91 5.79 -8.13
C GLY A 222 -1.43 5.75 -9.57
N LEU A 223 -2.22 6.75 -9.99
CA LEU A 223 -2.45 6.99 -11.42
C LEU A 223 -1.08 7.20 -12.08
N ASN A 224 -0.65 6.36 -13.04
CA ASN A 224 0.66 6.40 -13.71
C ASN A 224 1.90 6.11 -12.81
N ALA A 225 2.28 4.83 -12.69
CA ALA A 225 3.70 4.42 -12.76
C ALA A 225 3.86 2.90 -12.62
N PRO A 226 4.46 2.18 -13.60
CA PRO A 226 5.21 0.99 -13.26
C PRO A 226 6.31 1.42 -12.27
N TYR A 227 6.22 0.98 -11.02
CA TYR A 227 7.15 1.42 -9.99
C TYR A 227 8.22 0.35 -9.80
N ILE A 228 9.49 0.74 -9.91
CA ILE A 228 10.58 -0.13 -9.48
C ILE A 228 10.79 0.16 -8.00
N ASP A 229 10.38 -0.80 -7.18
CA ASP A 229 10.60 -0.74 -5.76
C ASP A 229 11.95 -1.37 -5.40
N VAL A 230 12.61 -0.89 -4.36
CA VAL A 230 13.84 -1.50 -3.84
C VAL A 230 13.49 -2.17 -2.53
N GLY A 231 13.41 -3.51 -2.53
CA GLY A 231 12.84 -4.29 -1.45
C GLY A 231 13.58 -5.60 -1.20
N ILE A 232 12.90 -6.54 -0.54
CA ILE A 232 13.45 -7.89 -0.38
C ILE A 232 13.02 -8.73 -1.58
N ASP A 233 13.99 -9.24 -2.35
CA ASP A 233 13.70 -10.24 -3.35
C ASP A 233 13.52 -11.59 -2.66
N ASP A 234 12.26 -12.03 -2.63
CA ASP A 234 11.85 -13.25 -2.00
C ASP A 234 12.31 -14.54 -2.71
N GLU A 235 12.83 -14.48 -3.94
CA GLU A 235 13.40 -15.65 -4.62
C GLU A 235 14.84 -15.93 -4.16
N ILE A 236 15.61 -14.86 -3.92
CA ILE A 236 17.03 -14.94 -3.57
C ILE A 236 17.32 -14.60 -2.10
N ASN A 237 16.31 -14.15 -1.34
CA ASN A 237 16.40 -13.66 0.05
C ASN A 237 17.42 -12.54 0.22
N ASP A 238 17.44 -11.57 -0.68
CA ASP A 238 18.38 -10.45 -0.64
C ASP A 238 17.66 -9.10 -0.43
N LYS A 239 18.31 -8.19 0.31
CA LYS A 239 17.81 -6.85 0.61
C LYS A 239 18.29 -5.86 -0.43
N ASP A 240 17.54 -4.76 -0.57
CA ASP A 240 17.89 -3.65 -1.44
C ASP A 240 18.02 -4.04 -2.93
N GLU A 241 17.29 -5.09 -3.34
CA GLU A 241 17.19 -5.48 -4.75
C GLU A 241 16.06 -4.71 -5.43
N ALA A 242 16.32 -4.28 -6.66
CA ALA A 242 15.32 -3.61 -7.49
C ALA A 242 14.30 -4.63 -7.98
N ILE A 243 13.08 -4.52 -7.46
CA ILE A 243 11.93 -5.37 -7.79
C ILE A 243 10.95 -4.49 -8.54
N GLU A 244 10.76 -4.81 -9.82
CA GLU A 244 9.73 -4.17 -10.64
C GLU A 244 8.34 -4.57 -10.12
N VAL A 245 7.56 -3.56 -9.74
CA VAL A 245 6.15 -3.67 -9.38
C VAL A 245 5.38 -3.09 -10.55
N SER A 246 5.03 -3.95 -11.51
CA SER A 246 4.32 -3.59 -12.74
C SER A 246 2.80 -3.45 -12.51
N ASP A 247 2.40 -2.91 -11.36
CA ASP A 247 1.01 -2.91 -10.95
C ASP A 247 0.36 -1.57 -11.27
N GLU A 248 -0.09 -1.47 -12.52
CA GLU A 248 -0.98 -0.41 -12.98
C GLU A 248 -2.34 -0.57 -12.28
N GLY A 249 -2.90 0.54 -11.79
CA GLY A 249 -4.21 0.55 -11.16
C GLY A 249 -4.87 1.92 -11.26
N GLY A 250 -6.20 1.93 -11.30
CA GLY A 250 -6.99 3.16 -11.37
C GLY A 250 -6.87 4.01 -10.11
N GLY A 251 -7.20 5.29 -10.23
CA GLY A 251 -7.12 6.26 -9.13
C GLY A 251 -7.98 5.86 -7.94
N VAL A 252 -7.55 6.22 -6.74
CA VAL A 252 -8.21 5.86 -5.47
C VAL A 252 -8.95 7.08 -4.91
N PRO A 253 -10.23 6.95 -4.48
CA PRO A 253 -11.01 8.05 -3.92
C PRO A 253 -10.36 8.73 -2.72
N LEU A 254 -10.63 10.03 -2.57
CA LEU A 254 -10.05 10.86 -1.51
C LEU A 254 -10.31 10.30 -0.09
N ASP A 255 -11.51 9.81 0.17
CA ASP A 255 -11.88 9.29 1.50
C ASP A 255 -11.00 8.09 1.91
N THR A 256 -10.64 7.24 0.96
CA THR A 256 -9.76 6.09 1.13
C THR A 256 -8.33 6.54 1.34
N MET A 257 -7.86 7.55 0.61
CA MET A 257 -6.54 8.15 0.80
C MET A 257 -6.40 8.74 2.21
N LEU A 258 -7.41 9.46 2.69
CA LEU A 258 -7.46 10.01 4.04
C LEU A 258 -7.54 8.90 5.11
N ALA A 259 -8.33 7.85 4.88
CA ALA A 259 -8.39 6.70 5.78
C ALA A 259 -7.02 6.01 5.93
N ILE A 260 -6.25 5.89 4.84
CA ILE A 260 -4.87 5.35 4.90
C ILE A 260 -3.97 6.22 5.79
N ILE A 261 -4.08 7.54 5.70
CA ILE A 261 -3.32 8.47 6.57
C ILE A 261 -3.68 8.24 8.04
N ASP A 262 -4.98 8.24 8.36
CA ASP A 262 -5.47 8.00 9.72
C ASP A 262 -5.00 6.64 10.26
N HIS A 263 -5.04 5.61 9.41
CA HIS A 263 -4.59 4.27 9.75
C HIS A 263 -3.09 4.24 10.04
N LEU A 264 -2.27 4.82 9.16
CA LEU A 264 -0.81 4.84 9.34
C LEU A 264 -0.40 5.67 10.57
N GLU A 265 -1.07 6.79 10.83
CA GLU A 265 -0.82 7.61 12.02
C GLU A 265 -1.12 6.83 13.30
N PHE A 266 -2.30 6.18 13.37
CA PHE A 266 -2.63 5.35 14.52
C PHE A 266 -1.59 4.23 14.71
N SER A 267 -1.19 3.54 13.63
CA SER A 267 -0.20 2.45 13.70
C SER A 267 1.15 2.93 14.19
N LEU A 268 1.61 4.09 13.70
CA LEU A 268 2.87 4.70 14.12
C LEU A 268 2.86 4.95 15.62
N GLU A 269 1.82 5.63 16.13
CA GLU A 269 1.68 5.92 17.56
C GLU A 269 1.50 4.65 18.40
N TYR A 270 0.78 3.65 17.88
CA TYR A 270 0.65 2.34 18.51
C TYR A 270 2.03 1.69 18.70
N TYR A 271 2.87 1.64 17.66
CA TYR A 271 4.21 1.07 17.74
C TYR A 271 5.14 1.85 18.66
N LEU A 272 5.14 3.17 18.59
CA LEU A 272 5.89 4.01 19.51
C LEU A 272 5.47 3.75 20.97
N GLY A 273 4.17 3.66 21.23
CA GLY A 273 3.59 3.32 22.54
C GLY A 273 3.95 1.91 23.03
N LYS A 274 4.19 0.96 22.13
CA LYS A 274 4.67 -0.41 22.42
C LYS A 274 6.20 -0.49 22.60
N GLY A 275 6.92 0.62 22.45
CA GLY A 275 8.36 0.71 22.67
C GLY A 275 9.21 0.41 21.44
N PHE A 276 8.66 0.55 20.23
CA PHE A 276 9.43 0.53 18.98
C PHE A 276 10.13 1.88 18.74
N THR A 277 11.00 2.29 19.66
CA THR A 277 11.56 3.66 19.69
C THR A 277 12.58 3.97 18.59
N ARG A 278 12.97 2.98 17.77
CA ARG A 278 13.91 3.15 16.65
C ARG A 278 13.25 3.87 15.46
N GLY A 279 11.91 3.88 15.45
CA GLY A 279 11.10 4.41 14.36
C GLY A 279 11.12 3.52 13.11
N PRO A 280 10.24 3.82 12.14
CA PRO A 280 10.25 3.19 10.84
C PRO A 280 11.43 3.68 9.98
N LYS A 281 11.81 2.86 9.00
CA LYS A 281 12.64 3.26 7.87
C LYS A 281 11.90 4.31 7.03
N THR A 282 12.62 5.34 6.60
CA THR A 282 12.09 6.46 5.82
C THR A 282 12.91 6.65 4.54
N ALA A 283 12.30 7.23 3.50
CA ALA A 283 12.97 7.56 2.25
C ALA A 283 14.01 8.68 2.44
N ALA A 284 13.56 9.87 2.80
CA ALA A 284 14.40 11.02 3.15
C ALA A 284 13.63 11.93 4.11
N ASN A 285 14.34 12.70 4.94
CA ASN A 285 13.75 13.75 5.79
C ASN A 285 12.54 13.30 6.64
N ASN A 286 12.58 12.10 7.22
CA ASN A 286 11.46 11.48 7.95
C ASN A 286 10.20 11.19 7.12
N THR A 287 10.28 11.26 5.79
CA THR A 287 9.18 10.93 4.89
C THR A 287 9.04 9.42 4.69
N ILE A 288 7.82 8.94 4.87
CA ILE A 288 7.37 7.61 4.43
C ILE A 288 6.49 7.85 3.20
N LYS A 289 6.89 7.25 2.09
CA LYS A 289 6.13 7.35 0.84
C LYS A 289 5.09 6.24 0.80
N VAL A 290 3.88 6.58 0.39
CA VAL A 290 2.79 5.63 0.27
C VAL A 290 2.21 5.77 -1.13
N VAL A 291 2.25 4.72 -1.92
CA VAL A 291 1.64 4.67 -3.25
C VAL A 291 0.39 3.82 -3.16
N VAL A 292 -0.75 4.39 -3.56
CA VAL A 292 -2.05 3.72 -3.42
C VAL A 292 -2.70 3.55 -4.78
N VAL A 293 -3.07 2.31 -5.11
CA VAL A 293 -3.76 1.98 -6.36
C VAL A 293 -4.97 1.08 -6.09
N ASN A 294 -5.95 1.07 -7.00
CA ASN A 294 -6.98 0.05 -6.96
C ASN A 294 -6.41 -1.32 -7.35
N GLY A 295 -6.61 -2.32 -6.49
CA GLY A 295 -6.23 -3.70 -6.73
C GLY A 295 -7.27 -4.48 -7.53
N THR A 296 -6.90 -5.72 -7.89
CA THR A 296 -7.78 -6.69 -8.56
C THR A 296 -8.18 -7.86 -7.65
N SER A 297 -7.56 -7.97 -6.48
CA SER A 297 -7.88 -8.95 -5.45
C SER A 297 -9.15 -8.56 -4.68
N THR A 298 -9.75 -9.53 -3.99
CA THR A 298 -10.89 -9.28 -3.10
C THR A 298 -10.46 -8.51 -1.85
N GLU A 299 -9.42 -8.98 -1.18
CA GLU A 299 -8.75 -8.30 -0.09
C GLU A 299 -7.77 -7.23 -0.58
N THR A 300 -7.49 -6.27 0.30
CA THR A 300 -6.40 -5.31 0.16
C THR A 300 -5.09 -6.06 0.29
N VAL A 301 -4.08 -5.69 -0.50
CA VAL A 301 -2.74 -6.25 -0.36
C VAL A 301 -1.71 -5.13 -0.34
N GLY A 302 -0.61 -5.38 0.35
CA GLY A 302 0.43 -4.39 0.57
C GLY A 302 1.81 -4.90 0.20
N LYS A 303 2.74 -3.97 0.10
CA LYS A 303 4.17 -4.26 0.09
C LYS A 303 4.94 -3.08 0.66
N ALA A 304 5.96 -3.37 1.45
CA ALA A 304 6.90 -2.39 1.96
C ALA A 304 8.30 -2.61 1.43
N SER A 305 9.05 -1.52 1.33
CA SER A 305 10.38 -1.51 0.76
C SER A 305 11.44 -1.00 1.70
N THR A 306 12.67 -1.45 1.50
CA THR A 306 13.81 -1.03 2.32
C THR A 306 14.18 0.43 2.08
N SER A 307 13.61 1.06 1.04
CA SER A 307 13.74 2.48 0.78
C SER A 307 12.77 3.37 1.58
N GLY A 308 11.85 2.81 2.38
CA GLY A 308 10.87 3.60 3.14
C GLY A 308 9.61 3.94 2.36
N THR A 309 9.26 3.11 1.38
CA THR A 309 8.03 3.21 0.60
C THR A 309 7.09 2.06 0.96
N ILE A 310 5.80 2.35 1.02
CA ILE A 310 4.70 1.39 1.13
C ILE A 310 3.87 1.49 -0.14
N THR A 311 3.51 0.35 -0.74
CA THR A 311 2.52 0.25 -1.80
C THR A 311 1.29 -0.44 -1.25
N ILE A 312 0.11 0.14 -1.46
CA ILE A 312 -1.18 -0.41 -1.05
C ILE A 312 -2.03 -0.60 -2.30
N LYS A 313 -2.53 -1.81 -2.50
CA LYS A 313 -3.54 -2.13 -3.51
C LYS A 313 -4.87 -2.35 -2.81
N VAL A 314 -5.78 -1.41 -2.96
CA VAL A 314 -7.10 -1.46 -2.31
C VAL A 314 -7.89 -2.65 -2.86
N GLY A 315 -8.44 -3.47 -1.97
CA GLY A 315 -9.25 -4.64 -2.33
C GLY A 315 -10.56 -4.25 -3.01
N THR A 316 -11.06 -5.11 -3.89
CA THR A 316 -12.35 -4.93 -4.55
C THR A 316 -13.56 -5.07 -3.61
N ILE A 317 -13.35 -5.65 -2.41
CA ILE A 317 -14.33 -5.65 -1.33
C ILE A 317 -13.93 -4.59 -0.31
N GLU A 318 -14.73 -3.53 -0.20
CA GLU A 318 -14.51 -2.47 0.79
C GLU A 318 -14.51 -3.02 2.23
N SER A 319 -13.45 -2.68 2.97
CA SER A 319 -13.31 -2.97 4.40
C SER A 319 -12.26 -2.06 5.02
N ASP A 320 -12.69 -1.21 5.95
CA ASP A 320 -11.79 -0.35 6.72
C ASP A 320 -10.87 -1.16 7.66
N THR A 321 -11.36 -2.32 8.13
CA THR A 321 -10.57 -3.24 8.97
C THR A 321 -9.45 -3.91 8.19
N ASP A 322 -9.73 -4.37 6.97
CA ASP A 322 -8.72 -4.98 6.10
C ASP A 322 -7.70 -3.95 5.61
N LEU A 323 -8.18 -2.77 5.19
CA LEU A 323 -7.31 -1.66 4.78
C LEU A 323 -6.35 -1.25 5.91
N LYS A 324 -6.87 -1.07 7.12
CA LYS A 324 -6.05 -0.79 8.31
C LYS A 324 -5.02 -1.88 8.59
N TYR A 325 -5.44 -3.14 8.52
CA TYR A 325 -4.54 -4.28 8.73
C TYR A 325 -3.36 -4.24 7.77
N VAL A 326 -3.61 -4.02 6.48
CA VAL A 326 -2.56 -3.96 5.45
C VAL A 326 -1.65 -2.76 5.63
N CYS A 327 -2.21 -1.55 5.83
CA CYS A 327 -1.43 -0.34 6.13
C CYS A 327 -0.43 -0.60 7.26
N GLU A 328 -0.90 -1.27 8.31
CA GLU A 328 -0.09 -1.53 9.48
C GLU A 328 0.94 -2.66 9.30
N HIS A 329 0.55 -3.72 8.60
CA HIS A 329 1.43 -4.82 8.24
C HIS A 329 2.67 -4.27 7.51
N GLU A 330 2.43 -3.43 6.49
CA GLU A 330 3.51 -2.82 5.71
C GLU A 330 4.32 -1.81 6.52
N LEU A 331 3.68 -1.05 7.42
CA LEU A 331 4.41 -0.14 8.30
C LEU A 331 5.35 -0.91 9.24
N MET A 332 4.96 -2.08 9.77
CA MET A 332 5.85 -2.92 10.61
C MET A 332 7.11 -3.34 9.86
N HIS A 333 7.02 -3.64 8.57
CA HIS A 333 8.20 -3.93 7.77
C HIS A 333 9.16 -2.74 7.74
N LEU A 334 8.68 -1.49 7.67
CA LEU A 334 9.56 -0.33 7.78
C LEU A 334 10.26 -0.26 9.15
N PHE A 335 9.60 -0.63 10.26
CA PHE A 335 10.26 -0.76 11.56
C PHE A 335 11.32 -1.87 11.59
N GLN A 336 11.09 -2.97 10.86
CA GLN A 336 12.07 -4.06 10.71
C GLN A 336 13.28 -3.63 9.88
N TYR A 337 13.06 -2.87 8.79
CA TYR A 337 14.11 -2.39 7.87
C TYR A 337 14.92 -1.23 8.43
N GLN A 338 14.47 -0.60 9.52
CA GLN A 338 15.22 0.49 10.12
C GLN A 338 16.60 0.01 10.56
N THR A 339 17.63 0.69 10.07
CA THR A 339 19.03 0.37 10.35
C THR A 339 19.59 1.27 11.43
N GLU A 340 20.49 0.74 12.26
CA GLU A 340 21.22 1.52 13.25
C GLU A 340 22.70 1.14 13.29
N LYS A 341 23.51 2.00 13.91
CA LYS A 341 24.93 1.74 14.12
C LYS A 341 25.17 1.09 15.48
N GLU A 342 25.72 -0.13 15.45
CA GLU A 342 26.18 -0.83 16.65
C GLU A 342 27.72 -0.91 16.61
N GLY A 343 28.37 0.14 17.14
CA GLY A 343 29.82 0.31 16.99
C GLY A 343 30.21 0.56 15.53
N ASN A 344 30.96 -0.38 14.93
CA ASN A 344 31.35 -0.31 13.51
C ASN A 344 30.36 -1.04 12.58
N ASP A 345 29.40 -1.77 13.14
CA ASP A 345 28.47 -2.57 12.37
C ASP A 345 27.20 -1.75 12.05
N THR A 346 26.51 -2.15 10.98
CA THR A 346 25.14 -1.69 10.69
C THR A 346 24.22 -2.88 10.93
N VAL A 347 23.17 -2.69 11.72
CA VAL A 347 22.20 -3.75 12.04
C VAL A 347 20.78 -3.30 11.76
N ASP A 348 19.92 -4.26 11.42
CA ASP A 348 18.47 -4.11 11.40
C ASP A 348 17.80 -5.31 12.08
N HIS A 349 16.47 -5.29 12.15
CA HIS A 349 15.66 -6.32 12.82
C HIS A 349 14.87 -7.16 11.80
N CYS A 350 15.43 -7.27 10.59
CA CYS A 350 14.86 -8.00 9.47
C CYS A 350 15.79 -9.15 9.04
N PRO A 351 15.87 -10.25 9.80
CA PRO A 351 16.70 -11.40 9.43
C PRO A 351 16.11 -12.14 8.21
N VAL A 352 16.50 -11.73 7.00
CA VAL A 352 15.88 -12.14 5.71
C VAL A 352 15.86 -13.63 5.42
N ALA A 353 16.79 -14.39 5.99
CA ALA A 353 16.76 -15.86 5.92
C ALA A 353 15.56 -16.48 6.68
N ASN A 354 14.85 -15.71 7.50
CA ASN A 354 13.78 -16.16 8.39
C ASN A 354 12.46 -15.45 8.07
N LYS A 355 11.89 -15.72 6.89
CA LYS A 355 10.63 -15.12 6.44
C LYS A 355 9.47 -15.29 7.41
N TRP A 356 9.37 -16.45 8.06
CA TRP A 356 8.38 -16.70 9.11
C TRP A 356 8.43 -15.68 10.24
N TRP A 357 9.61 -15.17 10.57
CA TRP A 357 9.77 -14.16 11.61
C TRP A 357 9.33 -12.79 11.12
N ILE A 358 9.78 -12.41 9.92
CA ILE A 358 9.48 -11.11 9.28
C ILE A 358 7.97 -10.95 9.12
N GLU A 359 7.33 -11.89 8.43
CA GLU A 359 5.89 -11.89 8.17
C GLU A 359 5.08 -12.16 9.44
N GLY A 360 5.55 -13.07 10.30
CA GLY A 360 4.86 -13.38 11.55
C GLY A 360 4.75 -12.17 12.48
N GLN A 361 5.81 -11.34 12.54
CA GLN A 361 5.79 -10.09 13.29
C GLN A 361 4.86 -9.06 12.65
N ALA A 362 4.96 -8.84 11.33
CA ALA A 362 4.10 -7.89 10.61
C ALA A 362 2.61 -8.25 10.73
N THR A 363 2.24 -9.52 10.52
CA THR A 363 0.87 -9.99 10.71
C THR A 363 0.41 -9.88 12.15
N TYR A 364 1.23 -10.28 13.14
CA TYR A 364 0.83 -10.22 14.55
C TYR A 364 0.54 -8.79 15.01
N TRP A 365 1.47 -7.89 14.75
CA TRP A 365 1.34 -6.51 15.18
C TRP A 365 0.24 -5.78 14.41
N GLY A 366 0.13 -6.00 13.10
CA GLY A 366 -0.97 -5.48 12.28
C GLY A 366 -2.34 -5.89 12.79
N ILE A 367 -2.53 -7.17 13.14
CA ILE A 367 -3.80 -7.65 13.70
C ILE A 367 -4.09 -7.02 15.08
N GLU A 368 -3.12 -7.01 15.99
CA GLU A 368 -3.36 -6.55 17.36
C GLU A 368 -3.62 -5.04 17.45
N SER A 369 -3.00 -4.24 16.59
CA SER A 369 -3.31 -2.82 16.52
C SER A 369 -4.59 -2.51 15.76
N THR A 370 -4.90 -3.23 14.68
CA THR A 370 -6.21 -3.10 14.01
C THR A 370 -7.34 -3.37 15.01
N LYS A 371 -7.19 -4.41 15.83
CA LYS A 371 -8.09 -4.68 16.95
C LYS A 371 -8.11 -3.56 17.99
N ALA A 372 -6.97 -2.94 18.28
CA ALA A 372 -6.91 -1.81 19.21
C ALA A 372 -7.62 -0.57 18.67
N ASN A 373 -7.46 -0.26 17.39
CA ASN A 373 -8.08 0.88 16.72
C ASN A 373 -9.61 0.78 16.72
N PHE A 374 -10.12 -0.39 16.31
CA PHE A 374 -11.57 -0.60 16.16
C PHE A 374 -12.22 -1.32 17.36
N ASN A 375 -11.45 -1.58 18.43
CA ASN A 375 -11.89 -2.32 19.62
C ASN A 375 -12.55 -3.68 19.27
N LEU A 376 -11.87 -4.47 18.41
CA LEU A 376 -12.36 -5.75 17.92
C LEU A 376 -11.88 -6.93 18.77
N THR A 377 -12.75 -7.93 18.92
CA THR A 377 -12.37 -9.25 19.41
C THR A 377 -11.64 -10.05 18.33
N ASN A 378 -10.95 -11.13 18.74
CA ASN A 378 -10.34 -12.07 17.78
C ASN A 378 -11.38 -12.66 16.81
N LYS A 379 -12.62 -12.84 17.23
CA LYS A 379 -13.66 -13.37 16.35
C LYS A 379 -14.06 -12.34 15.30
N GLU A 380 -14.32 -11.10 15.71
CA GLU A 380 -14.80 -10.06 14.79
C GLU A 380 -13.77 -9.76 13.70
N ILE A 381 -12.48 -9.64 14.04
CA ILE A 381 -11.46 -9.39 13.01
C ILE A 381 -11.28 -10.60 12.06
N GLN A 382 -11.40 -11.83 12.57
CA GLN A 382 -11.23 -13.02 11.73
C GLN A 382 -12.47 -13.29 10.86
N ASP A 383 -13.67 -12.96 11.34
CA ASP A 383 -14.89 -12.97 10.53
C ASP A 383 -14.80 -11.94 9.39
N GLU A 384 -14.20 -10.77 9.67
CA GLU A 384 -14.02 -9.73 8.66
C GLU A 384 -12.97 -10.13 7.62
N PHE A 385 -11.84 -10.70 8.07
CA PHE A 385 -10.84 -11.27 7.16
C PHE A 385 -11.42 -12.40 6.30
N ASP A 386 -12.23 -13.29 6.86
CA ASP A 386 -12.95 -14.34 6.12
C ASP A 386 -13.94 -13.77 5.10
N ARG A 387 -14.58 -12.64 5.43
CA ARG A 387 -15.51 -11.95 4.52
C ARG A 387 -14.81 -11.38 3.30
N VAL A 388 -13.61 -10.80 3.49
CA VAL A 388 -12.87 -10.13 2.40
C VAL A 388 -11.95 -11.07 1.62
N GLY A 389 -11.39 -12.12 2.25
CA GLY A 389 -10.43 -13.01 1.60
C GLY A 389 -9.64 -13.91 2.55
N ASP A 390 -8.34 -14.03 2.30
CA ASP A 390 -7.50 -15.11 2.86
C ASP A 390 -6.65 -14.70 4.08
N HIS A 391 -6.87 -13.52 4.68
CA HIS A 391 -6.17 -13.07 5.89
C HIS A 391 -6.55 -13.82 7.18
N ASN A 392 -7.34 -14.89 7.08
CA ASN A 392 -8.04 -15.53 8.20
C ASN A 392 -7.44 -16.89 8.59
N TRP A 393 -7.55 -17.28 9.85
CA TRP A 393 -7.07 -18.59 10.32
C TRP A 393 -8.06 -19.74 10.15
N TYR A 394 -9.25 -19.47 9.61
CA TYR A 394 -10.31 -20.46 9.43
C TYR A 394 -9.97 -21.39 8.28
N ASP A 395 -9.41 -20.83 7.21
CA ASP A 395 -9.00 -21.55 6.01
C ASP A 395 -7.49 -21.83 5.95
N ASP A 396 -6.70 -21.11 6.72
CA ASP A 396 -5.24 -21.22 6.69
C ASP A 396 -4.59 -21.92 7.88
N TYR A 397 -3.40 -22.46 7.61
CA TYR A 397 -2.57 -23.24 8.53
C TYR A 397 -3.34 -24.40 9.21
N LEU A 398 -4.17 -25.10 8.42
CA LEU A 398 -5.04 -26.17 8.90
C LEU A 398 -4.30 -27.46 9.28
N ASP A 399 -3.06 -27.62 8.80
CA ASP A 399 -2.22 -28.80 8.98
C ASP A 399 -0.96 -28.47 9.80
N LEU A 400 -0.88 -28.99 11.02
CA LEU A 400 0.28 -28.81 11.90
C LEU A 400 1.52 -29.63 11.48
N ASN A 401 1.40 -30.54 10.51
CA ASN A 401 2.53 -31.25 9.93
C ASN A 401 3.21 -30.46 8.80
N ARG A 402 2.67 -29.30 8.46
CA ARG A 402 3.40 -28.24 7.75
C ARG A 402 4.28 -27.48 8.74
N SER A 403 5.56 -27.35 8.40
CA SER A 403 6.47 -26.46 9.15
C SER A 403 6.44 -25.07 8.54
N ILE A 404 6.32 -24.06 9.39
CA ILE A 404 6.49 -22.64 9.02
C ILE A 404 7.97 -22.21 9.09
N PHE A 405 8.82 -22.99 9.75
CA PHE A 405 10.21 -22.61 10.03
C PHE A 405 11.18 -23.02 8.91
N ILE A 406 10.73 -23.85 7.97
CA ILE A 406 11.52 -24.33 6.85
C ILE A 406 10.66 -24.41 5.59
N GLY A 407 11.26 -24.16 4.42
CA GLY A 407 10.58 -24.33 3.14
C GLY A 407 9.37 -23.41 2.96
N TRP A 408 9.51 -22.15 3.40
CA TRP A 408 8.50 -21.11 3.27
C TRP A 408 8.02 -20.99 1.83
N GLY A 409 6.72 -21.19 1.61
CA GLY A 409 6.11 -21.24 0.28
C GLY A 409 5.36 -19.98 -0.11
N LYS A 410 5.36 -18.94 0.74
CA LYS A 410 4.61 -17.68 0.57
C LYS A 410 3.10 -17.87 0.44
N SER A 411 2.56 -18.97 0.95
CA SER A 411 1.11 -19.16 1.03
C SER A 411 0.55 -18.46 2.26
N TYR A 412 -0.71 -18.02 2.26
CA TYR A 412 -1.36 -17.45 3.46
C TYR A 412 -1.24 -18.35 4.70
N SER A 413 -1.24 -19.67 4.52
CA SER A 413 -0.95 -20.65 5.57
C SER A 413 0.41 -20.48 6.26
N ASP A 414 1.42 -19.96 5.56
CA ASP A 414 2.72 -19.64 6.16
C ASP A 414 2.63 -18.38 7.04
N TYR A 415 1.99 -17.31 6.53
CA TYR A 415 1.73 -16.06 7.24
C TYR A 415 0.91 -16.31 8.52
N VAL A 416 -0.25 -16.95 8.36
CA VAL A 416 -1.16 -17.26 9.47
C VAL A 416 -0.52 -18.19 10.50
N GLY A 417 0.25 -19.20 10.07
CA GLY A 417 0.96 -20.07 11.00
C GLY A 417 2.01 -19.32 11.82
N SER A 418 2.69 -18.37 11.20
CA SER A 418 3.71 -17.53 11.85
C SER A 418 3.11 -16.50 12.80
N TYR A 419 2.01 -15.87 12.39
CA TYR A 419 1.18 -15.05 13.27
C TYR A 419 0.76 -15.82 14.52
N LEU A 420 0.23 -17.04 14.36
CA LEU A 420 -0.19 -17.89 15.47
C LEU A 420 0.98 -18.23 16.40
N PHE A 421 2.20 -18.36 15.87
CA PHE A 421 3.40 -18.56 16.69
C PHE A 421 3.77 -17.31 17.51
N MET A 422 3.74 -16.11 16.91
CA MET A 422 3.96 -14.86 17.65
C MET A 422 2.89 -14.63 18.71
N LYS A 423 1.62 -14.91 18.36
CA LYS A 423 0.48 -14.85 19.27
C LYS A 423 0.65 -15.77 20.47
N PHE A 424 1.10 -17.01 20.23
CA PHE A 424 1.45 -17.95 21.30
C PHE A 424 2.49 -17.36 22.26
N ILE A 425 3.56 -16.76 21.73
CA ILE A 425 4.61 -16.15 22.57
C ILE A 425 4.00 -15.04 23.43
N SER A 426 3.24 -14.14 22.80
CA SER A 426 2.62 -13.00 23.48
C SER A 426 1.63 -13.43 24.57
N GLU A 427 0.74 -14.38 24.29
CA GLU A 427 -0.26 -14.82 25.27
C GLU A 427 0.35 -15.61 26.43
N LYS A 428 1.34 -16.45 26.14
CA LYS A 428 1.92 -17.33 27.15
C LYS A 428 2.99 -16.66 28.00
N TYR A 429 3.77 -15.75 27.40
CA TYR A 429 4.93 -15.14 28.04
C TYR A 429 4.79 -13.62 28.21
N GLY A 430 3.78 -13.02 27.61
CA GLY A 430 3.54 -11.58 27.60
C GLY A 430 4.08 -10.91 26.34
N GLU A 431 3.34 -9.93 25.84
CA GLU A 431 3.70 -9.13 24.66
C GLU A 431 5.06 -8.44 24.81
N ALA A 432 5.41 -7.98 26.02
CA ALA A 432 6.72 -7.40 26.32
C ALA A 432 7.89 -8.37 26.03
N LYS A 433 7.66 -9.68 26.18
CA LYS A 433 8.66 -10.70 25.82
C LYS A 433 8.78 -10.86 24.32
N LEU A 434 7.69 -10.79 23.58
CA LEU A 434 7.74 -10.80 22.11
C LEU A 434 8.51 -9.59 21.57
N LYS A 435 8.29 -8.40 22.15
CA LYS A 435 9.07 -7.20 21.82
C LYS A 435 10.54 -7.33 22.17
N GLU A 436 10.89 -7.90 23.33
CA GLU A 436 12.28 -8.17 23.71
C GLU A 436 12.96 -9.14 22.74
N VAL A 437 12.24 -10.15 22.22
CA VAL A 437 12.75 -11.01 21.14
C VAL A 437 12.99 -10.19 19.87
N PHE A 438 12.04 -9.31 19.51
CA PHE A 438 12.20 -8.43 18.36
C PHE A 438 13.46 -7.60 18.45
N ASP A 439 13.71 -6.97 19.60
CA ASP A 439 14.92 -6.15 19.83
C ASP A 439 16.22 -6.96 19.82
N LYS A 440 16.14 -8.29 19.84
CA LYS A 440 17.30 -9.19 19.95
C LYS A 440 17.61 -9.91 18.65
N ALA A 441 16.59 -10.31 17.90
CA ALA A 441 16.74 -10.87 16.57
C ALA A 441 17.24 -9.77 15.62
N LYS A 442 18.40 -10.00 15.00
CA LYS A 442 19.05 -8.97 14.17
C LYS A 442 19.87 -9.56 13.04
N ASP A 443 19.92 -8.79 11.96
CA ASP A 443 20.78 -9.02 10.82
C ASP A 443 21.91 -7.99 10.82
N ASN A 444 23.16 -8.43 10.63
CA ASN A 444 24.33 -7.58 10.63
C ASN A 444 24.91 -7.48 9.22
N LEU A 445 24.52 -6.42 8.52
CA LEU A 445 24.80 -6.20 7.10
C LEU A 445 26.30 -6.21 6.76
N ASN A 446 27.16 -5.89 7.73
CA ASN A 446 28.61 -5.83 7.51
C ASN A 446 29.35 -7.06 8.07
N ASN A 447 28.67 -7.93 8.82
CA ASN A 447 29.28 -9.07 9.48
C ASN A 447 28.26 -10.12 9.95
N ASN A 448 27.85 -11.00 9.03
CA ASN A 448 26.86 -12.06 9.28
C ASN A 448 27.25 -13.02 10.43
N SER A 449 28.52 -13.05 10.86
CA SER A 449 28.93 -13.85 12.04
C SER A 449 28.39 -13.33 13.37
N LYS A 450 27.78 -12.13 13.36
CA LYS A 450 27.16 -11.47 14.52
C LYS A 450 25.63 -11.45 14.43
N ASP A 451 25.05 -12.08 13.41
CA ASP A 451 23.60 -12.20 13.28
C ASP A 451 23.04 -12.97 14.49
N VAL A 452 21.84 -12.61 14.89
CA VAL A 452 21.09 -13.34 15.90
C VAL A 452 19.82 -13.83 15.24
N SER A 453 19.75 -15.16 15.04
CA SER A 453 18.56 -15.79 14.50
C SER A 453 17.35 -15.55 15.43
N PRO A 454 16.12 -15.45 14.88
CA PRO A 454 14.92 -15.40 15.68
C PRO A 454 14.82 -16.58 16.67
N GLU A 455 15.21 -17.78 16.26
CA GLU A 455 15.19 -18.97 17.13
C GLU A 455 16.10 -18.81 18.36
N ASP A 456 17.33 -18.31 18.16
CA ASP A 456 18.27 -18.05 19.25
C ASP A 456 17.80 -16.91 20.15
N ALA A 457 17.25 -15.84 19.56
CA ALA A 457 16.67 -14.73 20.30
C ALA A 457 15.52 -15.20 21.21
N ILE A 458 14.58 -15.99 20.67
CA ILE A 458 13.45 -16.54 21.43
C ILE A 458 13.97 -17.48 22.53
N ALA A 459 14.87 -18.40 22.20
CA ALA A 459 15.43 -19.35 23.15
C ALA A 459 16.07 -18.64 24.35
N GLU A 460 16.82 -17.57 24.09
CA GLU A 460 17.47 -16.79 25.13
C GLU A 460 16.47 -15.99 25.97
N VAL A 461 15.57 -15.22 25.35
CA VAL A 461 14.61 -14.35 26.05
C VAL A 461 13.64 -15.16 26.91
N LEU A 462 13.24 -16.35 26.44
CA LEU A 462 12.34 -17.25 27.16
C LEU A 462 13.08 -18.22 28.10
N GLY A 463 14.42 -18.28 28.03
CA GLY A 463 15.25 -19.19 28.82
C GLY A 463 14.94 -20.68 28.59
N LYS A 464 14.62 -21.06 27.34
CA LYS A 464 14.16 -22.40 26.94
C LYS A 464 14.90 -22.85 25.68
N THR A 465 14.99 -24.16 25.46
CA THR A 465 15.50 -24.65 24.17
C THR A 465 14.44 -24.47 23.09
N TRP A 466 14.87 -24.30 21.85
CA TRP A 466 13.97 -24.20 20.70
C TRP A 466 12.96 -25.35 20.63
N GLU A 467 13.40 -26.60 20.88
CA GLU A 467 12.50 -27.75 20.85
C GLU A 467 11.46 -27.76 21.99
N GLN A 468 11.75 -27.11 23.12
CA GLN A 468 10.75 -26.92 24.19
C GLN A 468 9.70 -25.91 23.76
N ILE A 469 10.13 -24.80 23.15
CA ILE A 469 9.23 -23.73 22.68
C ILE A 469 8.29 -24.27 21.60
N LEU A 470 8.81 -25.00 20.61
CA LEU A 470 7.99 -25.64 19.57
C LEU A 470 6.97 -26.62 20.16
N ALA A 471 7.38 -27.47 21.10
CA ALA A 471 6.46 -28.41 21.73
C ALA A 471 5.35 -27.71 22.52
N GLU A 472 5.65 -26.56 23.12
CA GLU A 472 4.67 -25.73 23.82
C GLU A 472 3.73 -24.99 22.87
N PHE A 473 4.23 -24.52 21.72
CA PHE A 473 3.42 -23.92 20.67
C PHE A 473 2.38 -24.92 20.13
N TYR A 474 2.82 -26.12 19.74
CA TYR A 474 1.90 -27.15 19.23
C TYR A 474 0.91 -27.64 20.31
N ALA A 475 1.32 -27.63 21.58
CA ALA A 475 0.39 -27.88 22.68
C ALA A 475 -0.67 -26.77 22.81
N TRP A 476 -0.26 -25.51 22.72
CA TRP A 476 -1.14 -24.34 22.75
C TRP A 476 -2.14 -24.34 21.60
N MET A 477 -1.69 -24.66 20.38
CA MET A 477 -2.54 -24.82 19.18
C MET A 477 -3.67 -25.83 19.38
N MET A 478 -3.44 -26.86 20.20
CA MET A 478 -4.42 -27.92 20.48
C MET A 478 -5.15 -27.74 21.82
N THR A 479 -4.95 -26.62 22.51
CA THR A 479 -5.60 -26.31 23.80
C THR A 479 -6.15 -24.88 23.80
N ASP A 480 -5.39 -23.93 24.32
CA ASP A 480 -5.81 -22.55 24.61
C ASP A 480 -6.15 -21.77 23.34
N ALA A 481 -5.44 -21.99 22.23
CA ALA A 481 -5.75 -21.36 20.95
C ALA A 481 -7.21 -21.59 20.53
N ILE A 482 -7.73 -22.80 20.77
CA ILE A 482 -9.08 -23.16 20.36
C ILE A 482 -10.11 -22.65 21.38
N THR A 483 -9.86 -22.84 22.67
CA THR A 483 -10.86 -22.55 23.72
C THR A 483 -10.93 -21.07 24.08
N GLN A 484 -9.83 -20.33 23.94
CA GLN A 484 -9.72 -18.92 24.33
C GLN A 484 -9.77 -17.99 23.13
N ASN A 485 -9.23 -18.41 21.98
CA ASN A 485 -9.12 -17.54 20.79
C ASN A 485 -10.06 -17.93 19.64
N GLY A 486 -10.73 -19.08 19.71
CA GLY A 486 -11.63 -19.53 18.64
C GLY A 486 -10.91 -20.05 17.40
N VAL A 487 -9.61 -20.36 17.48
CA VAL A 487 -8.88 -21.03 16.40
C VAL A 487 -9.52 -22.40 16.16
N PRO A 488 -9.83 -22.79 14.92
CA PRO A 488 -10.40 -24.10 14.65
C PRO A 488 -9.52 -25.25 15.13
N GLU A 489 -10.14 -26.36 15.58
CA GLU A 489 -9.39 -27.58 15.88
C GLU A 489 -8.75 -28.10 14.59
N ARG A 490 -7.41 -28.08 14.56
CA ARG A 490 -6.63 -28.54 13.41
C ARG A 490 -6.81 -30.05 13.23
N LYS A 491 -6.85 -30.51 11.97
CA LYS A 491 -7.24 -31.88 11.65
C LYS A 491 -6.26 -32.88 12.29
N GLY A 492 -6.82 -33.85 13.01
CA GLY A 492 -6.07 -35.04 13.39
C GLY A 492 -5.68 -35.81 12.13
N HIS A 493 -4.39 -36.11 12.01
CA HIS A 493 -3.84 -36.92 10.92
C HIS A 493 -4.34 -38.35 10.96
N VAL A 494 -4.67 -38.81 12.16
CA VAL A 494 -5.12 -40.17 12.46
C VAL A 494 -6.25 -40.09 13.49
N ASN A 495 -7.34 -40.82 13.25
CA ASN A 495 -8.47 -40.96 14.18
C ASN A 495 -8.69 -42.43 14.54
N VAL A 496 -8.35 -42.81 15.76
CA VAL A 496 -8.44 -44.21 16.23
C VAL A 496 -9.48 -44.35 17.34
N THR A 497 -10.28 -45.42 17.32
CA THR A 497 -11.12 -45.79 18.47
C THR A 497 -10.53 -46.99 19.20
N TYR A 498 -10.13 -46.80 20.45
CA TYR A 498 -9.64 -47.86 21.32
C TYR A 498 -10.79 -48.53 22.08
N THR A 499 -11.01 -49.83 21.87
CA THR A 499 -12.09 -50.62 22.52
C THR A 499 -11.55 -51.77 23.40
N ASN A 500 -10.44 -51.55 24.11
CA ASN A 500 -9.68 -52.58 24.87
C ASN A 500 -8.88 -53.59 24.02
N ASN A 501 -8.67 -53.31 22.73
CA ASN A 501 -7.82 -54.08 21.82
C ASN A 501 -6.59 -53.26 21.41
N SER A 502 -5.48 -53.93 21.04
CA SER A 502 -4.33 -53.23 20.47
C SER A 502 -4.69 -52.60 19.12
N VAL A 503 -4.27 -51.36 18.93
CA VAL A 503 -4.40 -50.62 17.70
C VAL A 503 -3.08 -49.88 17.43
N SER A 504 -2.72 -49.74 16.16
CA SER A 504 -1.47 -49.11 15.73
C SER A 504 -1.71 -48.29 14.48
N ASP A 505 -0.98 -47.20 14.35
CA ASP A 505 -0.92 -46.40 13.13
C ASP A 505 0.53 -45.93 12.89
N GLU A 506 0.76 -45.31 11.74
CA GLU A 506 2.02 -44.70 11.35
C GLU A 506 1.76 -43.31 10.75
N ILE A 507 2.53 -42.32 11.23
CA ILE A 507 2.51 -40.96 10.72
C ILE A 507 3.91 -40.53 10.32
N LYS A 508 4.02 -39.83 9.18
CA LYS A 508 5.26 -39.15 8.78
C LYS A 508 5.16 -37.70 9.22
N VAL A 509 6.13 -37.26 10.02
CA VAL A 509 6.18 -35.86 10.49
C VAL A 509 7.39 -35.15 9.90
N GLY A 510 7.17 -33.97 9.34
CA GLY A 510 8.24 -33.12 8.81
C GLY A 510 9.14 -32.54 9.92
N PRO A 511 10.36 -32.07 9.59
CA PRO A 511 11.20 -31.38 10.56
C PRO A 511 10.51 -30.13 11.12
N TYR A 512 10.62 -29.91 12.43
CA TYR A 512 9.97 -28.83 13.18
C TYR A 512 8.43 -28.78 13.10
N ALA A 513 7.80 -29.76 12.48
CA ALA A 513 6.35 -29.89 12.38
C ALA A 513 5.77 -30.79 13.49
N SER A 514 4.44 -30.96 13.52
CA SER A 514 3.74 -31.76 14.51
C SER A 514 2.75 -32.75 13.88
N GLY A 515 2.84 -34.00 14.33
CA GLY A 515 1.86 -35.03 14.03
C GLY A 515 0.76 -35.06 15.10
N VAL A 516 -0.51 -34.99 14.69
CA VAL A 516 -1.66 -35.02 15.61
C VAL A 516 -2.42 -36.33 15.46
N GLU A 517 -2.39 -37.17 16.49
CA GLU A 517 -3.20 -38.39 16.58
C GLU A 517 -4.34 -38.22 17.59
N ARG A 518 -5.58 -38.47 17.15
CA ARG A 518 -6.76 -38.44 18.02
C ARG A 518 -7.20 -39.86 18.37
N ILE A 519 -7.16 -40.18 19.65
CA ILE A 519 -7.56 -41.50 20.17
C ILE A 519 -8.86 -41.36 20.97
N LYS A 520 -9.96 -41.85 20.41
CA LYS A 520 -11.23 -42.02 21.13
C LYS A 520 -11.13 -43.25 22.03
N VAL A 521 -10.98 -43.03 23.33
CA VAL A 521 -10.91 -44.11 24.32
C VAL A 521 -12.33 -44.55 24.69
N ASN A 522 -12.72 -45.74 24.26
CA ASN A 522 -14.02 -46.34 24.55
C ASN A 522 -13.82 -47.67 25.31
N GLY A 523 -13.22 -47.57 26.49
CA GLY A 523 -12.87 -48.71 27.34
C GLY A 523 -12.70 -48.28 28.79
N THR A 524 -12.88 -49.23 29.71
CA THR A 524 -12.77 -48.98 31.16
C THR A 524 -11.45 -49.48 31.74
N LYS A 525 -10.58 -50.06 30.91
CA LYS A 525 -9.29 -50.63 31.33
C LYS A 525 -8.16 -49.62 31.09
N PRO A 526 -7.11 -49.64 31.94
CA PRO A 526 -5.86 -48.96 31.63
C PRO A 526 -5.28 -49.45 30.31
N PHE A 527 -4.62 -48.56 29.58
CA PHE A 527 -3.95 -48.87 28.32
C PHE A 527 -2.59 -48.18 28.27
N SER A 528 -1.71 -48.69 27.40
CA SER A 528 -0.38 -48.12 27.15
C SER A 528 -0.31 -47.63 25.71
N ILE A 529 0.30 -46.47 25.52
CA ILE A 529 0.66 -45.94 24.20
C ILE A 529 2.15 -46.20 24.02
N ASN A 530 2.52 -46.84 22.91
CA ASN A 530 3.91 -47.15 22.58
C ASN A 530 4.27 -46.45 21.28
N PHE A 531 5.30 -45.62 21.31
CA PHE A 531 5.80 -44.93 20.12
C PHE A 531 6.98 -45.71 19.53
N LYS A 532 6.98 -45.83 18.20
CA LYS A 532 8.16 -46.28 17.44
C LYS A 532 8.63 -45.08 16.63
N LEU A 533 9.84 -44.63 16.89
CA LEU A 533 10.35 -43.39 16.32
C LEU A 533 11.49 -43.70 15.35
N PRO A 534 11.68 -42.91 14.29
CA PRO A 534 12.85 -43.04 13.45
C PRO A 534 14.13 -42.76 14.23
N GLN A 535 15.17 -43.57 13.97
CA GLN A 535 16.46 -43.47 14.64
C GLN A 535 17.07 -42.08 14.46
N GLY A 536 17.59 -41.48 15.54
CA GLY A 536 18.24 -40.16 15.51
C GLY A 536 17.29 -38.96 15.55
N GLY A 537 15.96 -39.16 15.54
CA GLY A 537 14.98 -38.08 15.73
C GLY A 537 14.89 -37.62 17.18
N LYS A 538 14.79 -36.30 17.40
CA LYS A 538 14.43 -35.72 18.70
C LYS A 538 12.93 -35.49 18.76
N TRP A 539 12.21 -36.28 19.56
CA TRP A 539 10.75 -36.18 19.64
C TRP A 539 10.29 -35.61 20.97
N LYS A 540 9.26 -34.77 20.89
CA LYS A 540 8.53 -34.21 22.02
C LYS A 540 7.09 -34.67 21.93
N ILE A 541 6.59 -35.34 22.96
CA ILE A 541 5.23 -35.90 22.96
C ILE A 541 4.37 -35.20 24.00
N THR A 542 3.33 -34.52 23.53
CA THR A 542 2.31 -33.90 24.37
C THR A 542 1.04 -34.73 24.35
N ILE A 543 0.46 -34.99 25.52
CA ILE A 543 -0.85 -35.67 25.64
C ILE A 543 -1.86 -34.64 26.11
N ILE A 544 -2.96 -34.51 25.39
CA ILE A 544 -4.06 -33.60 25.70
C ILE A 544 -5.32 -34.43 25.92
N TYR A 545 -5.94 -34.28 27.08
CA TYR A 545 -7.26 -34.82 27.36
C TYR A 545 -8.31 -33.89 26.78
N VAL A 546 -9.22 -34.44 25.96
CA VAL A 546 -10.40 -33.75 25.46
C VAL A 546 -11.62 -34.41 26.09
N TYR A 547 -12.38 -33.64 26.87
CA TYR A 547 -13.56 -34.13 27.58
C TYR A 547 -14.83 -33.97 26.74
N GLU A 548 -15.93 -34.62 27.16
CA GLU A 548 -17.21 -34.61 26.44
C GLU A 548 -17.81 -33.20 26.31
N ASP A 549 -17.52 -32.31 27.25
CA ASP A 549 -17.94 -30.91 27.24
C ASP A 549 -17.08 -30.02 26.32
N GLY A 550 -16.11 -30.59 25.62
CA GLY A 550 -15.18 -29.87 24.75
C GLY A 550 -14.00 -29.22 25.48
N SER A 551 -13.96 -29.28 26.82
CA SER A 551 -12.82 -28.77 27.57
C SER A 551 -11.56 -29.61 27.29
N ARG A 552 -10.41 -28.92 27.27
CA ARG A 552 -9.12 -29.54 26.99
C ARG A 552 -8.17 -29.35 28.17
N LYS A 553 -7.38 -30.38 28.46
CA LYS A 553 -6.37 -30.34 29.53
C LYS A 553 -5.12 -31.08 29.12
N GLN A 554 -4.00 -30.37 29.10
CA GLN A 554 -2.69 -31.00 28.92
C GLN A 554 -2.37 -31.93 30.10
N ALA A 555 -1.88 -33.12 29.80
CA ALA A 555 -1.48 -34.10 30.81
C ALA A 555 -0.25 -33.61 31.57
N PHE A 556 -0.20 -33.92 32.88
CA PHE A 556 0.92 -33.56 33.73
C PHE A 556 2.24 -34.19 33.22
N ASN A 557 3.35 -33.45 33.32
CA ASN A 557 4.70 -33.84 32.85
C ASN A 557 4.86 -34.04 31.33
N THR A 558 4.00 -33.43 30.51
CA THR A 558 4.22 -33.32 29.06
C THR A 558 4.72 -31.91 28.69
N PRO A 559 5.51 -31.74 27.61
CA PRO A 559 5.97 -32.75 26.66
C PRO A 559 7.05 -33.70 27.19
N PHE A 560 6.96 -34.99 26.87
CA PHE A 560 8.02 -35.97 27.13
C PHE A 560 9.12 -35.87 26.07
N SER A 561 10.39 -35.96 26.47
CA SER A 561 11.50 -36.17 25.54
C SER A 561 11.70 -37.66 25.27
N ILE A 562 11.66 -38.06 24.01
CA ILE A 562 12.09 -39.41 23.60
C ILE A 562 13.29 -39.26 22.67
N ILE A 563 14.39 -39.90 23.07
CA ILE A 563 15.60 -40.05 22.25
C ILE A 563 15.71 -41.55 22.00
N ASP A 564 15.43 -41.98 20.77
CA ASP A 564 15.68 -43.37 20.38
C ASP A 564 17.15 -43.48 19.97
N THR A 565 17.97 -44.11 20.84
CA THR A 565 19.43 -44.27 20.67
C THR A 565 19.77 -45.38 19.70
#